data_AF-A0A5P8WE53-F1
#
_entry.id   AF-A0A5P8WE53-F1
#
_cell.length_a   1.000
_cell.length_b   1.000
_cell.length_c   1.000
_cell.angle_alpha   90.00
_cell.angle_beta   90.00
_cell.angle_gamma   90.00
#
_symmetry.space_group_name_H-M   'P 1'
#
loop_
_entity.id
_entity.type
_entity.pdbx_description
1 polymer ?
#
loop_
_entity_poly.entity_id
_entity_poly.type
_entity_poly.pdbx_seq_one_letter_code
_entity_poly.pdbx_strand_id
1 'polypeptide(L)'
;MVKAKRRRLLEPNSTKDILRPQTEMEKLSLWIRNFVFSFESGKLRSVLETARFLRRKSGAWQVNPFKLISGLAIVITCDSWKDYKLIVTKNKQLAYRIRKLDPEVDLLMLLSPDQTIVEITIVTTLEKVVIKDFLHFPS
;
A
#
# COMPACT_ATOMS: atom_id res chain seq x y z
N MET A 1 -56.37 2.63 37.76
CA MET A 1 -56.47 2.78 36.30
C MET A 1 -55.12 3.15 35.73
N VAL A 2 -54.41 2.17 35.15
CA VAL A 2 -53.05 2.36 34.59
C VAL A 2 -53.20 2.64 33.09
N LYS A 3 -52.82 3.83 32.63
CA LYS A 3 -52.66 4.12 31.20
C LYS A 3 -51.18 4.17 30.86
N ALA A 4 -50.65 3.03 30.41
CA ALA A 4 -49.38 2.96 29.70
C ALA A 4 -49.61 2.17 28.40
N LYS A 5 -49.54 2.85 27.24
CA LYS A 5 -49.07 2.29 25.96
C LYS A 5 -49.29 3.27 24.81
N ARG A 6 -48.18 3.78 24.27
CA ARG A 6 -47.68 3.44 22.93
C ARG A 6 -46.40 4.24 22.69
N ARG A 7 -45.27 3.66 23.08
CA ARG A 7 -43.98 4.02 22.48
C ARG A 7 -44.09 3.67 21.01
N ARG A 8 -43.96 4.65 20.12
CA ARG A 8 -43.72 4.41 18.70
C ARG A 8 -42.44 3.60 18.62
N LEU A 9 -42.57 2.33 18.25
CA LEU A 9 -41.43 1.53 17.83
C LEU A 9 -40.87 2.23 16.61
N LEU A 10 -39.69 2.82 16.76
CA LEU A 10 -38.82 3.14 15.63
C LEU A 10 -38.59 1.81 14.92
N GLU A 11 -39.12 1.69 13.71
CA GLU A 11 -38.77 0.58 12.85
C GLU A 11 -37.25 0.57 12.68
N PRO A 12 -36.58 -0.58 12.79
CA PRO A 12 -35.17 -0.67 12.43
C PRO A 12 -35.09 -0.45 10.93
N ASN A 13 -34.81 0.81 10.55
CA ASN A 13 -34.56 1.17 9.19
C ASN A 13 -33.43 0.29 8.65
N SER A 14 -33.80 -0.55 7.70
CA SER A 14 -32.98 -0.93 6.57
C SER A 14 -31.69 -1.67 6.91
N THR A 15 -31.83 -2.98 7.09
CA THR A 15 -30.77 -3.99 6.89
C THR A 15 -30.37 -4.09 5.41
N LYS A 16 -30.21 -2.96 4.71
CA LYS A 16 -29.76 -2.85 3.31
C LYS A 16 -28.41 -2.15 3.16
N ASP A 17 -27.58 -2.10 4.20
CA ASP A 17 -26.13 -1.91 4.02
C ASP A 17 -25.46 -3.22 3.56
N ILE A 18 -26.12 -3.90 2.62
CA ILE A 18 -25.60 -5.10 1.97
C ILE A 18 -24.62 -4.61 0.90
N LEU A 19 -23.35 -4.63 1.27
CA LEU A 19 -22.21 -4.88 0.38
C LEU A 19 -22.28 -4.15 -0.96
N ARG A 20 -22.11 -2.83 -0.96
CA ARG A 20 -21.71 -2.14 -2.18
C ARG A 20 -20.36 -2.74 -2.61
N PRO A 21 -20.19 -3.21 -3.86
CA PRO A 21 -18.89 -3.64 -4.34
C PRO A 21 -17.92 -2.47 -4.22
N GLN A 22 -16.91 -2.61 -3.36
CA GLN A 22 -15.85 -1.62 -3.23
C GLN A 22 -15.04 -1.62 -4.52
N THR A 23 -14.82 -0.42 -5.06
CA THR A 23 -13.91 -0.22 -6.18
C THR A 23 -12.48 -0.58 -5.77
N GLU A 24 -11.63 -0.97 -6.72
CA GLU A 24 -10.21 -1.28 -6.43
C GLU A 24 -9.47 -0.08 -5.80
N MET A 25 -9.88 1.14 -6.12
CA MET A 25 -9.35 2.38 -5.52
C MET A 25 -9.75 2.52 -4.04
N GLU A 26 -10.98 2.17 -3.67
CA GLU A 26 -11.42 2.18 -2.27
C GLU A 26 -10.71 1.09 -1.46
N LYS A 27 -10.54 -0.11 -2.03
CA LYS A 27 -9.78 -1.20 -1.41
C LYS A 27 -8.32 -0.79 -1.18
N LEU A 28 -7.69 -0.18 -2.18
CA LEU A 28 -6.33 0.34 -2.05
C LEU A 28 -6.24 1.44 -1.00
N SER A 29 -7.18 2.39 -0.97
CA SER A 29 -7.21 3.47 0.03
C SER A 29 -7.35 2.93 1.45
N LEU A 30 -8.24 1.94 1.65
CA LEU A 30 -8.40 1.28 2.94
C LEU A 30 -7.14 0.49 3.34
N TRP A 31 -6.51 -0.18 2.38
CA TRP A 31 -5.26 -0.88 2.59
C TRP A 31 -4.13 0.08 3.01
N ILE A 32 -3.94 1.19 2.28
CA ILE A 32 -2.91 2.21 2.58
C ILE A 32 -3.17 2.75 3.99
N ARG A 33 -4.43 3.08 4.30
CA ARG A 33 -4.84 3.54 5.61
C ARG A 33 -4.41 2.54 6.70
N ASN A 34 -4.78 1.27 6.56
CA ASN A 34 -4.43 0.23 7.53
C ASN A 34 -2.92 0.00 7.64
N PHE A 35 -2.21 0.05 6.50
CA PHE A 35 -0.76 -0.06 6.44
C PHE A 35 -0.09 1.06 7.23
N VAL A 36 -0.43 2.32 6.94
CA VAL A 36 0.10 3.51 7.60
C VAL A 36 -0.22 3.51 9.10
N PHE A 37 -1.45 3.16 9.49
CA PHE A 37 -1.84 3.08 10.90
C PHE A 37 -1.19 1.92 11.67
N SER A 38 -0.59 0.94 10.98
CA SER A 38 0.15 -0.15 11.64
C SER A 38 1.50 0.29 12.22
N PHE A 39 1.93 1.52 11.94
CA PHE A 39 3.14 2.13 12.48
C PHE A 39 2.81 3.10 13.62
N GLU A 40 3.65 3.10 14.64
CA GLU A 40 3.59 4.09 15.71
C GLU A 40 3.70 5.52 15.15
N SER A 41 3.06 6.47 15.84
CA SER A 41 3.19 7.88 15.50
C SER A 41 4.66 8.30 15.52
N GLY A 42 5.12 8.91 14.43
CA GLY A 42 6.51 9.33 14.31
C GLY A 42 6.89 9.64 12.86
N LYS A 43 8.18 9.87 12.65
CA LYS A 43 8.70 10.35 11.36
C LYS A 43 8.42 9.38 10.20
N LEU A 44 8.54 8.07 10.43
CA LEU A 44 8.23 7.06 9.40
C LEU A 44 6.76 7.13 9.00
N ARG A 45 5.83 7.19 9.96
CA ARG A 45 4.40 7.27 9.67
C ARG A 45 4.04 8.55 8.93
N SER A 46 4.58 9.70 9.34
CA SER A 46 4.37 10.98 8.65
C SER A 46 4.84 10.95 7.20
N VAL A 47 5.99 10.30 6.93
CA VAL A 47 6.48 10.10 5.56
C VAL A 47 5.57 9.15 4.76
N LEU A 48 5.05 8.09 5.38
CA LEU A 48 4.12 7.18 4.70
C LEU A 48 2.74 7.82 4.46
N GLU A 49 2.30 8.76 5.29
CA GLU A 49 1.05 9.52 5.08
C GLU A 49 1.11 10.40 3.82
N THR A 50 2.31 10.87 3.43
CA THR A 50 2.51 11.69 2.23
C THR A 50 3.08 10.93 1.04
N ALA A 51 3.52 9.69 1.24
CA ALA A 51 4.04 8.85 0.17
C ALA A 51 2.94 8.44 -0.81
N ARG A 52 3.31 8.26 -2.09
CA ARG A 52 2.38 7.74 -3.10
C ARG A 52 2.48 6.23 -3.15
N PHE A 53 1.32 5.58 -3.11
CA PHE A 53 1.20 4.12 -3.20
C PHE A 53 0.55 3.72 -4.52
N LEU A 54 1.15 2.75 -5.22
CA LEU A 54 0.57 2.16 -6.41
C LEU A 54 0.43 0.64 -6.22
N ARG A 55 -0.76 0.11 -6.48
CA ARG A 55 -1.03 -1.34 -6.60
C ARG A 55 -1.02 -1.70 -8.08
N ARG A 56 -0.12 -2.60 -8.49
CA ARG A 56 0.00 -3.01 -9.90
C ARG A 56 -0.06 -4.53 -10.04
N LYS A 57 -0.80 -5.00 -11.05
CA LYS A 57 -0.69 -6.37 -11.56
C LYS A 57 0.58 -6.46 -12.40
N SER A 58 1.46 -7.41 -12.09
CA SER A 58 2.82 -7.57 -12.62
C SER A 58 2.95 -7.59 -14.17
N GLY A 59 1.89 -7.85 -14.94
CA GLY A 59 1.95 -7.96 -16.41
C GLY A 59 1.94 -6.66 -17.23
N ALA A 60 1.87 -5.46 -16.63
CA ALA A 60 1.63 -4.21 -17.37
C ALA A 60 2.89 -3.48 -17.91
N TRP A 61 4.07 -4.11 -17.91
CA TRP A 61 5.31 -3.51 -18.42
C TRP A 61 5.80 -4.27 -19.66
N GLN A 62 5.43 -3.84 -20.87
CA GLN A 62 5.84 -4.50 -22.12
C GLN A 62 7.21 -4.05 -22.67
N VAL A 63 7.95 -3.19 -21.98
CA VAL A 63 9.32 -2.81 -22.37
C VAL A 63 10.17 -2.61 -21.11
N ASN A 64 10.67 -3.69 -20.50
CA ASN A 64 11.62 -3.58 -19.37
C ASN A 64 12.20 -4.98 -19.02
N PRO A 65 13.39 -5.10 -18.43
CA PRO A 65 14.04 -6.35 -18.03
C PRO A 65 13.33 -7.10 -16.89
N PHE A 66 12.08 -6.73 -16.58
CA PHE A 66 11.19 -7.30 -15.57
C PHE A 66 10.46 -8.57 -16.03
N LYS A 67 11.13 -9.43 -16.80
CA LYS A 67 10.56 -10.75 -17.13
C LYS A 67 10.64 -11.75 -15.97
N LEU A 68 10.73 -11.27 -14.73
CA LEU A 68 10.85 -12.09 -13.55
C LEU A 68 9.83 -11.65 -12.50
N ILE A 69 8.92 -12.60 -12.22
CA ILE A 69 8.05 -12.75 -11.05
C ILE A 69 6.65 -12.13 -11.21
N SER A 70 5.71 -13.00 -11.53
CA SER A 70 4.26 -12.80 -11.43
C SER A 70 3.87 -12.52 -9.98
N GLY A 71 3.19 -11.41 -9.73
CA GLY A 71 2.75 -11.04 -8.38
C GLY A 71 2.13 -9.65 -8.25
N LEU A 72 1.57 -9.35 -7.08
CA LEU A 72 0.99 -8.05 -6.76
C LEU A 72 2.06 -7.17 -6.10
N ALA A 73 2.31 -5.97 -6.63
CA ALA A 73 3.37 -5.09 -6.15
C ALA A 73 2.82 -3.83 -5.47
N ILE A 74 3.47 -3.43 -4.37
CA ILE A 74 3.29 -2.13 -3.73
C ILE A 74 4.49 -1.25 -4.04
N VAL A 75 4.22 -0.14 -4.71
CA VAL A 75 5.23 0.87 -5.01
C VAL A 75 5.07 2.04 -4.05
N ILE A 76 6.15 2.48 -3.41
CA ILE A 76 6.19 3.65 -2.54
C ILE A 76 7.14 4.68 -3.15
N THR A 77 6.65 5.90 -3.38
CA THR A 77 7.47 7.02 -3.85
C THR A 77 7.39 8.19 -2.87
N CYS A 78 8.46 8.98 -2.81
CA CYS A 78 8.55 10.17 -1.95
C CYS A 78 9.17 11.35 -2.70
N ASP A 79 8.87 12.55 -2.21
CA ASP A 79 9.30 13.79 -2.87
C ASP A 79 10.71 14.25 -2.47
N SER A 80 11.33 13.63 -1.46
CA SER A 80 12.66 14.02 -0.97
C SER A 80 13.62 12.85 -0.75
N TRP A 81 14.91 13.10 -0.98
CA TRP A 81 15.97 12.11 -0.73
C TRP A 81 16.09 11.74 0.75
N LYS A 82 15.75 12.66 1.64
CA LYS A 82 15.76 12.45 3.08
C LYS A 82 14.71 11.41 3.48
N ASP A 83 13.52 11.49 2.89
CA ASP A 83 12.41 10.58 3.17
C ASP A 83 12.65 9.22 2.51
N TYR A 84 13.13 9.21 1.26
CA TYR A 84 13.57 7.99 0.59
C TYR A 84 14.59 7.21 1.43
N LYS A 85 15.65 7.87 1.91
CA LYS A 85 16.66 7.24 2.79
C LYS A 85 16.02 6.68 4.06
N LEU A 86 15.10 7.42 4.69
CA LEU A 86 14.39 6.93 5.87
C LEU A 86 13.59 5.65 5.57
N ILE A 87 12.81 5.63 4.49
CA ILE A 87 12.01 4.46 4.10
C ILE A 87 12.91 3.27 3.78
N VAL A 88 13.99 3.48 3.02
CA VAL A 88 14.97 2.43 2.68
C VAL A 88 15.56 1.80 3.95
N THR A 89 15.94 2.59 4.95
CA THR A 89 16.44 2.05 6.23
C THR A 89 15.40 1.24 6.99
N LYS A 90 14.11 1.49 6.75
CA LYS A 90 12.97 0.80 7.36
C LYS A 90 12.37 -0.29 6.48
N ASN A 91 12.96 -0.59 5.32
CA ASN A 91 12.45 -1.54 4.33
C ASN A 91 12.04 -2.90 4.93
N LYS A 92 12.87 -3.53 5.78
CA LYS A 92 12.52 -4.83 6.40
C LYS A 92 11.24 -4.74 7.24
N GLN A 93 11.05 -3.63 7.96
CA GLN A 93 9.85 -3.38 8.75
C GLN A 93 8.63 -3.19 7.83
N LEU A 94 8.80 -2.47 6.72
CA LEU A 94 7.74 -2.27 5.71
C LEU A 94 7.32 -3.60 5.09
N ALA A 95 8.27 -4.39 4.58
CA ALA A 95 8.00 -5.68 3.96
C ALA A 95 7.32 -6.66 4.94
N TYR A 96 7.75 -6.70 6.20
CA TYR A 96 7.10 -7.52 7.22
C TYR A 96 5.65 -7.10 7.49
N ARG A 97 5.37 -5.79 7.53
CA ARG A 97 4.02 -5.27 7.73
C ARG A 97 3.12 -5.56 6.53
N ILE A 98 3.64 -5.39 5.31
CA ILE A 98 2.95 -5.78 4.07
C ILE A 98 2.58 -7.26 4.11
N ARG A 99 3.56 -8.14 4.38
CA ARG A 99 3.33 -9.60 4.44
C ARG A 99 2.23 -10.01 5.42
N LYS A 100 2.11 -9.29 6.54
CA LYS A 100 1.06 -9.54 7.53
C LYS A 100 -0.30 -9.01 7.11
N LEU A 101 -0.33 -7.87 6.43
CA LEU A 101 -1.56 -7.16 6.08
C LEU A 101 -2.19 -7.71 4.80
N ASP A 102 -1.37 -8.05 3.81
CA ASP A 102 -1.79 -8.59 2.52
C ASP A 102 -0.74 -9.59 2.02
N PRO A 103 -0.94 -10.90 2.30
CA PRO A 103 -0.06 -11.97 1.86
C PRO A 103 0.02 -12.14 0.34
N GLU A 104 -0.90 -11.53 -0.43
CA GLU A 104 -0.87 -11.58 -1.89
C GLU A 104 0.14 -10.59 -2.50
N VAL A 105 0.67 -9.66 -1.69
CA VAL A 105 1.72 -8.74 -2.13
C VAL A 105 3.06 -9.45 -2.14
N ASP A 106 3.61 -9.65 -3.32
CA ASP A 106 4.88 -10.33 -3.54
C ASP A 106 6.08 -9.37 -3.50
N LEU A 107 5.87 -8.11 -3.89
CA LEU A 107 6.92 -7.14 -4.11
C LEU A 107 6.65 -5.80 -3.41
N LEU A 108 7.69 -5.28 -2.74
CA LEU A 108 7.77 -3.89 -2.29
C LEU A 108 8.81 -3.16 -3.14
N MET A 109 8.43 -2.08 -3.79
CA MET A 109 9.33 -1.24 -4.59
C MET A 109 9.41 0.16 -3.97
N LEU A 110 10.63 0.60 -3.68
CA LEU A 110 10.91 1.95 -3.18
C LEU A 110 11.63 2.73 -4.28
N LEU A 111 11.00 3.75 -4.85
CA LEU A 111 11.62 4.59 -5.88
C LEU A 111 12.20 5.85 -5.26
N SER A 112 13.39 6.23 -5.71
CA SER A 112 13.99 7.52 -5.40
C SER A 112 13.13 8.66 -5.97
N PRO A 113 13.25 9.90 -5.43
CA PRO A 113 12.44 11.03 -5.88
C PRO A 113 12.64 11.38 -7.36
N ASP A 114 13.86 11.23 -7.86
CA ASP A 114 14.24 11.40 -9.26
C ASP A 114 14.01 10.14 -10.11
N GLN A 115 13.51 9.07 -9.48
CA GLN A 115 13.21 7.77 -10.10
C GLN A 115 14.40 7.11 -10.79
N THR A 116 15.64 7.50 -10.44
CA THR A 116 16.86 6.87 -10.97
C THR A 116 17.24 5.60 -10.22
N ILE A 117 16.76 5.42 -8.99
CA ILE A 117 17.03 4.26 -8.16
C ILE A 117 15.71 3.60 -7.77
N VAL A 118 15.65 2.28 -7.91
CA VAL A 118 14.59 1.47 -7.33
C VAL A 118 15.17 0.36 -6.46
N GLU A 119 14.73 0.31 -5.20
CA GLU A 119 14.98 -0.82 -4.32
C GLU A 119 13.76 -1.74 -4.31
N ILE A 120 13.95 -2.96 -4.79
CA ILE A 120 12.94 -4.00 -4.88
C ILE A 120 13.19 -5.01 -3.76
N THR A 121 12.17 -5.27 -2.96
CA THR A 121 12.18 -6.31 -1.93
C THR A 121 11.15 -7.37 -2.26
N ILE A 122 11.57 -8.63 -2.28
CA ILE A 122 10.66 -9.78 -2.31
C ILE A 122 10.08 -9.91 -0.90
N VAL A 123 8.77 -9.71 -0.75
CA VAL A 123 8.10 -9.61 0.56
C VAL A 123 8.18 -10.92 1.34
N THR A 124 8.14 -12.05 0.65
CA THR A 124 8.18 -13.40 1.25
C THR A 124 9.57 -13.72 1.80
N THR A 125 10.63 -13.50 1.03
CA THR A 125 12.02 -13.85 1.38
C THR A 125 12.80 -12.72 2.05
N LEU A 126 12.33 -11.48 1.93
CA LEU A 126 13.03 -10.24 2.33
C LEU A 126 14.34 -9.98 1.57
N GLU A 127 14.60 -10.72 0.49
CA GLU A 127 15.71 -10.47 -0.41
C GLU A 127 15.51 -9.15 -1.14
N LYS A 128 16.63 -8.49 -1.44
CA LYS A 128 16.65 -7.15 -1.99
C LYS A 128 17.47 -7.08 -3.26
N VAL A 129 16.96 -6.34 -4.22
CA VAL A 129 17.65 -5.95 -5.45
C VAL A 129 17.60 -4.44 -5.55
N VAL A 130 18.74 -3.82 -5.81
CA VAL A 130 18.84 -2.37 -6.07
C VAL A 130 19.19 -2.17 -7.53
N ILE A 131 18.33 -1.47 -8.25
CA ILE A 131 18.56 -1.09 -9.64
C ILE A 131 18.86 0.40 -9.65
N LYS A 132 20.01 0.76 -10.24
CA LYS A 132 20.39 2.14 -10.54
C LYS A 132 20.10 2.42 -12.01
N ASP A 133 20.02 3.69 -12.38
CA ASP A 133 19.72 4.14 -13.74
C ASP A 133 18.35 3.64 -14.24
N PHE A 134 17.39 3.51 -13.33
CA PHE A 134 16.11 2.85 -13.57
C PHE A 134 15.28 3.47 -14.71
N LEU A 135 15.38 4.79 -14.91
CA LEU A 135 14.76 5.50 -16.04
C LEU A 135 15.76 5.96 -17.12
N HIS A 136 17.05 5.66 -16.98
CA HIS A 136 18.05 5.95 -18.01
C HIS A 136 18.04 4.81 -19.06
N PHE A 137 16.90 4.63 -19.73
CA PHE A 137 16.89 3.98 -21.02
C PHE A 137 17.24 5.05 -22.06
N PRO A 138 18.38 4.95 -22.77
CA PRO A 138 18.57 5.79 -23.94
C PRO A 138 17.43 5.48 -24.91
N SER A 139 16.64 6.52 -25.20
CA SER A 139 15.67 6.56 -26.28
C SER A 139 16.32 6.26 -27.63
#